data_AF-A0A158DNX9-F1
#
_entry.id   AF-A0A158DNX9-F1
#
_cell.length_a   1.000
_cell.length_b   1.000
_cell.length_c   1.000
_cell.angle_alpha   90.00
_cell.angle_beta   90.00
_cell.angle_gamma   90.00
#
_symmetry.space_group_name_H-M   'P 1'
#
loop_
_entity.id
_entity.type
_entity.pdbx_description
1 polymer ?
#
loop_
_entity_poly.entity_id
_entity_poly.type
_entity_poly.pdbx_seq_one_letter_code
_entity_poly.pdbx_strand_id
1 'polypeptide(L)'
;MTALRQIERLGFSASDVRHIVLSHLDFDHAGGLDDFPHAKVHMLRIERDYAVRQQTWLDRQRFRPQQWSTQPNWQFHDAAAGDRWHGFECVRPLSDSLDDIALVPLRGHTFGHGGIAVRKESGRLLLAADAYFFHTEMDLEHPRCTPGLAFYQWMMEKDRAARLGNQARLRELCASVDSRGTLDVFCSRDPIEFERIAGRSAGIPADALVQPVRSWA
;
A
#
# COMPACT_ATOMS: atom_id res chain seq x y z
N MET A 1 1.78 -11.48 -14.02
CA MET A 1 3.14 -11.72 -13.49
C MET A 1 3.07 -11.65 -11.99
N THR A 2 3.60 -12.64 -11.26
CA THR A 2 3.55 -12.66 -9.78
C THR A 2 4.58 -11.70 -9.16
N ALA A 3 4.45 -11.41 -7.86
CA ALA A 3 5.43 -10.60 -7.12
C ALA A 3 6.82 -11.24 -7.17
N LEU A 4 6.92 -12.56 -6.95
CA LEU A 4 8.18 -13.31 -7.06
C LEU A 4 8.88 -13.11 -8.41
N ARG A 5 8.14 -13.22 -9.53
CA ARG A 5 8.73 -13.01 -10.86
C ARG A 5 9.25 -11.59 -11.07
N GLN A 6 8.66 -10.58 -10.41
CA GLN A 6 9.19 -9.22 -10.46
C GLN A 6 10.49 -9.10 -9.66
N ILE A 7 10.58 -9.72 -8.48
CA ILE A 7 11.79 -9.76 -7.65
C ILE A 7 12.94 -10.48 -8.38
N GLU A 8 12.69 -11.63 -9.00
CA GLU A 8 13.68 -12.38 -9.79
C GLU A 8 14.28 -11.57 -10.92
N ARG A 9 13.49 -10.70 -11.55
CA ARG A 9 13.96 -9.84 -12.64
C ARG A 9 14.81 -8.68 -12.19
N LEU A 10 14.67 -8.29 -10.93
CA LEU A 10 15.59 -7.36 -10.29
C LEU A 10 16.91 -8.05 -9.89
N GLY A 11 17.05 -9.36 -10.14
CA GLY A 11 18.24 -10.15 -9.81
C GLY A 11 18.25 -10.74 -8.39
N PHE A 12 17.11 -10.69 -7.69
CA PHE A 12 16.98 -11.19 -6.32
C PHE A 12 16.21 -12.52 -6.28
N SER A 13 16.46 -13.33 -5.26
CA SER A 13 15.71 -14.53 -4.93
C SER A 13 14.57 -14.24 -3.95
N ALA A 14 13.63 -15.19 -3.80
CA ALA A 14 12.59 -15.12 -2.77
C ALA A 14 13.17 -14.92 -1.36
N SER A 15 14.30 -15.58 -1.07
CA SER A 15 14.98 -15.49 0.23
C SER A 15 15.64 -14.13 0.50
N ASP A 16 15.88 -13.31 -0.52
CA ASP A 16 16.41 -11.96 -0.33
C ASP A 16 15.34 -11.00 0.21
N VAL A 17 14.06 -11.34 0.07
CA VAL A 17 12.95 -10.56 0.64
C VAL A 17 12.83 -10.88 2.13
N ARG A 18 13.45 -10.05 2.96
CA ARG A 18 13.45 -10.20 4.42
C ARG A 18 12.25 -9.57 5.12
N HIS A 19 11.67 -8.53 4.50
CA HIS A 19 10.58 -7.75 5.07
C HIS A 19 9.53 -7.45 4.00
N ILE A 20 8.26 -7.58 4.38
CA ILE A 20 7.10 -7.17 3.60
C ILE A 20 6.29 -6.20 4.46
N VAL A 21 5.91 -5.05 3.90
CA VAL A 21 5.06 -4.07 4.58
C VAL A 21 3.71 -4.09 3.89
N LEU A 22 2.67 -4.48 4.61
CA LEU A 22 1.32 -4.58 4.06
C LEU A 22 0.49 -3.36 4.42
N SER A 23 -0.22 -2.86 3.42
CA SER A 23 -1.26 -1.85 3.60
C SER A 23 -2.48 -2.39 4.33
N HIS A 24 -2.94 -3.58 3.93
CA HIS A 24 -4.09 -4.29 4.51
C HIS A 24 -4.12 -5.76 4.01
N LEU A 25 -5.05 -6.57 4.49
CA LEU A 25 -5.10 -8.03 4.26
C LEU A 25 -6.05 -8.50 3.15
N ASP A 26 -6.57 -7.60 2.31
CA ASP A 26 -7.41 -8.01 1.17
C ASP A 26 -6.61 -8.94 0.23
N PHE A 27 -7.31 -9.85 -0.43
CA PHE A 27 -6.72 -10.96 -1.18
C PHE A 27 -5.76 -10.54 -2.30
N ASP A 28 -5.96 -9.35 -2.86
CA ASP A 28 -5.14 -8.77 -3.92
C ASP A 28 -3.90 -8.02 -3.39
N HIS A 29 -3.85 -7.72 -2.09
CA HIS A 29 -2.68 -7.17 -1.40
C HIS A 29 -1.88 -8.25 -0.66
N ALA A 30 -2.56 -9.26 -0.11
CA ALA A 30 -1.95 -10.37 0.62
C ALA A 30 -1.62 -11.59 -0.27
N GLY A 31 -2.08 -11.62 -1.52
CA GLY A 31 -2.01 -12.83 -2.36
C GLY A 31 -0.62 -13.30 -2.75
N GLY A 32 0.41 -12.48 -2.59
CA GLY A 32 1.81 -12.85 -2.85
C GLY A 32 2.60 -13.25 -1.61
N LEU A 33 2.00 -13.30 -0.42
CA LEU A 33 2.73 -13.59 0.82
C LEU A 33 3.37 -14.98 0.83
N ASP A 34 2.69 -15.96 0.25
CA ASP A 34 3.16 -17.36 0.22
C ASP A 34 4.42 -17.57 -0.63
N ASP A 35 4.72 -16.62 -1.55
CA ASP A 35 5.94 -16.63 -2.34
C ASP A 35 7.20 -16.31 -1.48
N PHE A 36 7.02 -15.75 -0.27
CA PHE A 36 8.11 -15.25 0.58
C PHE A 36 8.01 -15.78 2.02
N PRO A 37 8.14 -17.11 2.23
CA PRO A 37 7.84 -17.76 3.50
C PRO A 37 8.75 -17.33 4.67
N HIS A 38 9.92 -16.75 4.38
CA HIS A 38 10.89 -16.30 5.39
C HIS A 38 10.78 -14.82 5.75
N ALA A 39 9.96 -14.06 5.03
CA ALA A 39 9.83 -12.62 5.26
C ALA A 39 9.08 -12.32 6.56
N LYS A 40 9.55 -11.30 7.29
CA LYS A 40 8.76 -10.65 8.35
C LYS A 40 7.70 -9.77 7.69
N VAL A 41 6.45 -9.92 8.10
CA VAL A 41 5.33 -9.19 7.48
C VAL A 41 4.79 -8.14 8.46
N HIS A 42 4.96 -6.87 8.14
CA HIS A 42 4.60 -5.73 8.98
C HIS A 42 3.23 -5.20 8.60
N MET A 43 2.35 -5.03 9.59
CA MET A 43 1.01 -4.45 9.39
C MET A 43 0.48 -3.80 10.68
N LEU A 44 -0.60 -3.02 10.57
CA LEU A 44 -1.30 -2.52 11.75
C LEU A 44 -2.00 -3.67 12.50
N ARG A 45 -1.89 -3.70 13.83
CA ARG A 45 -2.50 -4.73 14.69
C ARG A 45 -4.01 -4.87 14.47
N ILE A 46 -4.67 -3.72 14.33
CA ILE A 46 -6.12 -3.66 14.11
C ILE A 46 -6.55 -4.34 12.80
N GLU A 47 -5.68 -4.36 11.78
CA GLU A 47 -5.96 -5.08 10.54
C GLU A 47 -6.04 -6.58 10.79
N ARG A 48 -5.01 -7.14 11.44
CA ARG A 48 -5.01 -8.56 11.82
C ARG A 48 -6.21 -8.90 12.68
N ASP A 49 -6.46 -8.13 13.75
CA ASP A 49 -7.51 -8.44 14.72
C ASP A 49 -8.90 -8.41 14.10
N TYR A 50 -9.09 -7.56 13.10
CA TYR A 50 -10.30 -7.50 12.32
C TYR A 50 -10.40 -8.66 11.33
N ALA A 51 -9.35 -8.88 10.53
CA ALA A 51 -9.32 -9.86 9.46
C ALA A 51 -9.57 -11.28 9.98
N VAL A 52 -8.98 -11.67 11.11
CA VAL A 52 -9.15 -13.02 11.68
C VAL A 52 -10.58 -13.32 12.14
N ARG A 53 -11.38 -12.30 12.47
CA ARG A 53 -12.76 -12.49 12.94
C ARG A 53 -13.73 -12.81 11.82
N GLN A 54 -13.44 -12.35 10.59
CA GLN A 54 -14.27 -12.49 9.39
C GLN A 54 -15.78 -12.36 9.66
N GLN A 55 -16.21 -11.32 10.39
CA GLN A 55 -17.55 -11.26 10.97
C GLN A 55 -18.65 -11.15 9.91
N THR A 56 -18.44 -10.33 8.88
CA THR A 56 -19.42 -10.04 7.84
C THR A 56 -19.25 -10.93 6.60
N TRP A 57 -20.25 -10.95 5.72
CA TRP A 57 -20.12 -11.63 4.43
C TRP A 57 -18.95 -11.06 3.61
N LEU A 58 -18.84 -9.72 3.58
CA LEU A 58 -17.78 -9.01 2.85
C LEU A 58 -16.38 -9.36 3.37
N ASP A 59 -16.23 -9.57 4.69
CA ASP A 59 -14.94 -9.98 5.27
C ASP A 59 -14.52 -11.37 4.79
N ARG A 60 -15.49 -12.28 4.67
CA ARG A 60 -15.28 -13.62 4.13
C ARG A 60 -15.04 -13.61 2.62
N GLN A 61 -15.34 -12.51 1.92
CA GLN A 61 -15.00 -12.35 0.50
C GLN A 61 -13.64 -11.70 0.28
N ARG A 62 -13.20 -10.78 1.13
CA ARG A 62 -11.91 -10.10 0.96
C ARG A 62 -10.73 -10.82 1.59
N PHE A 63 -10.92 -11.41 2.77
CA PHE A 63 -9.85 -12.05 3.52
C PHE A 63 -9.77 -13.53 3.16
N ARG A 64 -8.55 -13.99 2.85
CA ARG A 64 -8.27 -15.38 2.47
C ARG A 64 -7.23 -15.95 3.42
N PRO A 65 -7.64 -16.63 4.52
CA PRO A 65 -6.71 -17.26 5.44
C PRO A 65 -5.70 -18.22 4.77
N GLN A 66 -6.07 -18.79 3.62
CA GLN A 66 -5.20 -19.65 2.81
C GLN A 66 -3.96 -18.92 2.26
N GLN A 67 -3.99 -17.58 2.17
CA GLN A 67 -2.87 -16.74 1.72
C GLN A 67 -1.99 -16.25 2.89
N TRP A 68 -2.25 -16.70 4.12
CA TRP A 68 -1.58 -16.22 5.33
C TRP A 68 -0.55 -17.23 5.85
N SER A 69 0.16 -17.94 4.97
CA SER A 69 1.19 -18.91 5.41
C SER A 69 2.30 -18.25 6.24
N THR A 70 2.54 -16.96 6.02
CA THR A 70 3.50 -16.13 6.76
C THR A 70 3.02 -15.67 8.12
N GLN A 71 1.81 -16.05 8.58
CA GLN A 71 1.25 -15.66 9.87
C GLN A 71 2.22 -15.83 11.06
N PRO A 72 3.03 -16.90 11.15
CA PRO A 72 4.04 -17.03 12.21
C PRO A 72 5.08 -15.91 12.26
N ASN A 73 5.31 -15.20 11.14
CA ASN A 73 6.31 -14.14 11.00
C ASN A 73 5.73 -12.72 11.07
N TRP A 74 4.43 -12.58 11.34
CA TRP A 74 3.76 -11.28 11.35
C TRP A 74 4.25 -10.38 12.49
N GLN A 75 4.51 -9.12 12.16
CA GLN A 75 4.94 -8.05 13.04
C GLN A 75 3.83 -6.99 13.10
N PHE A 76 3.30 -6.74 14.29
CA PHE A 76 2.14 -5.88 14.48
C PHE A 76 2.53 -4.52 15.05
N HIS A 77 1.93 -3.47 14.48
CA HIS A 77 2.16 -2.08 14.88
C HIS A 77 0.86 -1.44 15.37
N ASP A 78 0.93 -0.66 16.44
CA ASP A 78 -0.23 -0.01 17.05
C ASP A 78 -0.46 1.38 16.43
N ALA A 79 -1.66 1.61 15.90
CA ALA A 79 -2.01 2.83 15.17
C ALA A 79 -2.07 4.11 16.04
N ALA A 80 -2.00 3.98 17.36
CA ALA A 80 -1.99 5.10 18.32
C ALA A 80 -0.60 5.43 18.85
N ALA A 81 0.42 4.70 18.41
CA ALA A 81 1.75 4.79 18.95
C ALA A 81 2.68 5.21 17.81
N GLY A 82 3.08 6.50 17.77
CA GLY A 82 3.96 7.05 16.75
C GLY A 82 4.04 8.57 16.73
N ASP A 83 4.85 9.10 15.82
CA ASP A 83 4.99 10.55 15.61
C ASP A 83 3.92 11.07 14.65
N ARG A 84 3.71 12.38 14.63
CA ARG A 84 2.83 13.02 13.64
C ARG A 84 3.63 13.45 12.42
N TRP A 85 3.11 13.20 11.22
CA TRP A 85 3.77 13.54 9.95
C TRP A 85 2.78 14.17 8.99
N HIS A 86 3.00 15.43 8.59
CA HIS A 86 2.11 16.19 7.70
C HIS A 86 0.61 16.07 8.04
N GLY A 87 0.26 16.18 9.32
CA GLY A 87 -1.13 16.06 9.77
C GLY A 87 -1.64 14.63 9.91
N PHE A 88 -0.89 13.61 9.47
CA PHE A 88 -1.15 12.19 9.74
C PHE A 88 -0.70 11.80 11.14
N GLU A 89 -1.51 10.98 11.80
CA GLU A 89 -1.20 10.47 13.15
C GLU A 89 -0.36 9.20 13.04
N CYS A 90 0.54 9.02 14.00
CA CYS A 90 1.19 7.75 14.31
C CYS A 90 1.96 7.10 13.15
N VAL A 91 2.93 7.85 12.64
CA VAL A 91 3.93 7.39 11.69
C VAL A 91 5.14 6.87 12.48
N ARG A 92 5.53 5.62 12.26
CA ARG A 92 6.70 5.02 12.93
C ARG A 92 7.62 4.30 11.96
N PRO A 93 8.95 4.32 12.21
CA PRO A 93 9.83 3.34 11.63
C PRO A 93 9.38 1.93 12.04
N LEU A 94 9.40 0.99 11.10
CA LEU A 94 8.85 -0.35 11.32
C LEU A 94 9.72 -1.26 12.18
N SER A 95 11.01 -0.96 12.22
CA SER A 95 12.02 -1.59 13.07
C SER A 95 13.31 -0.78 12.97
N ASP A 96 14.28 -1.06 13.83
CA ASP A 96 15.61 -0.42 13.79
C ASP A 96 16.31 -0.62 12.43
N SER A 97 15.98 -1.70 11.70
CA SER A 97 16.48 -1.98 10.35
C SER A 97 15.64 -1.41 9.21
N LEU A 98 14.58 -0.65 9.50
CA LEU A 98 13.62 -0.10 8.54
C LEU A 98 13.22 1.34 8.93
N ASP A 99 14.20 2.17 9.28
CA ASP A 99 14.01 3.55 9.73
C ASP A 99 13.59 4.53 8.62
N ASP A 100 13.81 4.16 7.37
CA ASP A 100 13.34 4.88 6.17
C ASP A 100 11.89 4.54 5.78
N ILE A 101 11.26 3.55 6.41
CA ILE A 101 9.91 3.10 6.05
C ILE A 101 8.97 3.27 7.23
N ALA A 102 7.79 3.83 6.98
CA ALA A 102 6.78 4.00 7.99
C ALA A 102 5.37 3.58 7.53
N LEU A 103 4.59 3.06 8.47
CA LEU A 103 3.15 2.85 8.31
C LEU A 103 2.39 4.12 8.69
N VAL A 104 1.46 4.53 7.84
CA VAL A 104 0.60 5.69 8.05
C VAL A 104 -0.85 5.19 8.18
N PRO A 105 -1.47 5.21 9.37
CA PRO A 105 -2.86 4.83 9.54
C PRO A 105 -3.80 5.63 8.65
N LEU A 106 -4.49 4.93 7.73
CA LEU A 106 -5.43 5.47 6.76
C LEU A 106 -6.73 4.66 6.78
N ARG A 107 -7.31 4.49 7.97
CA ARG A 107 -8.57 3.75 8.18
C ARG A 107 -9.65 4.19 7.19
N GLY A 108 -10.40 3.23 6.66
CA GLY A 108 -11.51 3.51 5.78
C GLY A 108 -11.88 2.30 4.94
N HIS A 109 -11.00 1.91 4.02
CA HIS A 109 -11.15 0.72 3.18
C HIS A 109 -11.25 -0.56 4.01
N THR A 110 -10.31 -0.73 4.94
CA THR A 110 -10.41 -1.65 6.08
C THR A 110 -10.24 -0.87 7.38
N PHE A 111 -10.50 -1.52 8.53
CA PHE A 111 -10.29 -0.88 9.83
C PHE A 111 -8.81 -0.68 10.18
N GLY A 112 -7.90 -1.48 9.60
CA GLY A 112 -6.47 -1.34 9.78
C GLY A 112 -5.70 -1.00 8.51
N HIS A 113 -6.39 -0.40 7.54
CA HIS A 113 -5.75 0.11 6.33
C HIS A 113 -4.67 1.13 6.68
N GLY A 114 -3.47 0.92 6.13
CA GLY A 114 -2.32 1.80 6.27
C GLY A 114 -1.71 2.15 4.91
N GLY A 115 -1.31 3.41 4.77
CA GLY A 115 -0.37 3.83 3.73
C GLY A 115 1.07 3.51 4.14
N ILE A 116 1.96 3.48 3.17
CA ILE A 116 3.38 3.17 3.36
C ILE A 116 4.20 4.37 2.89
N ALA A 117 4.83 5.05 3.85
CA ALA A 117 5.75 6.14 3.56
C ALA A 117 7.18 5.60 3.45
N VAL A 118 7.91 6.02 2.43
CA VAL A 118 9.31 5.63 2.19
C VAL A 118 10.15 6.88 1.98
N ARG A 119 11.21 7.03 2.76
CA ARG A 119 12.24 8.04 2.55
C ARG A 119 13.29 7.48 1.58
N LYS A 120 13.61 8.26 0.55
CA LYS A 120 14.68 8.00 -0.42
C LYS A 120 15.69 9.14 -0.35
N GLU A 121 16.87 8.96 -0.91
CA GLU A 121 17.87 10.02 -1.04
C GLU A 121 17.33 11.24 -1.83
N SER A 122 16.55 10.97 -2.89
CA SER A 122 16.04 11.99 -3.80
C SER A 122 14.66 12.56 -3.43
N GLY A 123 14.07 12.16 -2.29
CA GLY A 123 12.73 12.58 -1.89
C GLY A 123 11.98 11.53 -1.07
N ARG A 124 10.67 11.66 -1.00
CA ARG A 124 9.80 10.77 -0.22
C ARG A 124 8.70 10.19 -1.11
N LEU A 125 8.24 9.00 -0.77
CA LEU A 125 7.07 8.38 -1.38
C LEU A 125 6.03 8.13 -0.29
N LEU A 126 4.76 8.24 -0.65
CA LEU A 126 3.63 7.73 0.12
C LEU A 126 2.75 6.90 -0.81
N LEU A 127 2.85 5.57 -0.67
CA LEU A 127 1.84 4.68 -1.21
C LEU A 127 0.62 4.76 -0.31
N ALA A 128 -0.42 5.47 -0.77
CA ALA A 128 -1.70 5.59 -0.09
C ALA A 128 -2.56 4.32 -0.22
N ALA A 129 -2.10 3.34 -1.01
CA ALA A 129 -2.78 2.08 -1.28
C ALA A 129 -4.26 2.32 -1.63
N ASP A 130 -5.18 1.69 -0.91
CA ASP A 130 -6.62 1.73 -1.17
C ASP A 130 -7.34 2.85 -0.40
N ALA A 131 -6.63 3.92 -0.02
CA ALA A 131 -7.26 5.12 0.55
C ALA A 131 -8.05 5.93 -0.50
N TYR A 132 -7.63 5.87 -1.76
CA TYR A 132 -8.31 6.41 -2.94
C TYR A 132 -7.90 5.59 -4.16
N PHE A 133 -8.69 5.61 -5.23
CA PHE A 133 -8.54 4.65 -6.34
C PHE A 133 -8.21 5.33 -7.66
N PHE A 134 -8.36 6.66 -7.74
CA PHE A 134 -8.16 7.43 -8.94
C PHE A 134 -7.49 8.78 -8.65
N HIS A 135 -6.46 9.14 -9.41
CA HIS A 135 -5.60 10.30 -9.19
C HIS A 135 -6.38 11.62 -9.12
N THR A 136 -7.44 11.80 -9.91
CA THR A 136 -8.25 13.02 -9.85
C THR A 136 -9.05 13.17 -8.54
N GLU A 137 -9.10 12.14 -7.70
CA GLU A 137 -9.63 12.28 -6.33
C GLU A 137 -8.73 13.16 -5.45
N MET A 138 -7.45 13.29 -5.83
CA MET A 138 -6.46 14.13 -5.14
C MET A 138 -6.45 15.59 -5.63
N ASP A 139 -7.32 15.95 -6.57
CA ASP A 139 -7.57 17.35 -6.93
C ASP A 139 -8.22 18.10 -5.75
N LEU A 140 -7.62 19.22 -5.33
CA LEU A 140 -8.05 19.97 -4.15
C LEU A 140 -9.41 20.65 -4.34
N GLU A 141 -9.68 21.20 -5.53
CA GLU A 141 -10.85 22.02 -5.80
C GLU A 141 -12.02 21.19 -6.35
N HIS A 142 -11.71 20.25 -7.24
CA HIS A 142 -12.68 19.48 -8.01
C HIS A 142 -12.39 17.98 -7.96
N PRO A 143 -12.42 17.35 -6.76
CA PRO A 143 -12.12 15.93 -6.63
C PRO A 143 -13.15 15.08 -7.40
N ARG A 144 -12.66 14.18 -8.25
CA ARG A 144 -13.50 13.29 -9.07
C ARG A 144 -12.98 11.87 -9.04
N CYS A 145 -13.89 10.91 -9.13
CA CYS A 145 -13.59 9.50 -9.33
C CYS A 145 -14.46 8.98 -10.48
N THR A 146 -13.99 7.98 -11.23
CA THR A 146 -14.84 7.36 -12.26
C THR A 146 -16.03 6.66 -11.58
N PRO A 147 -17.24 6.64 -12.18
CA PRO A 147 -18.43 6.11 -11.50
C PRO A 147 -18.27 4.66 -11.01
N GLY A 148 -17.59 3.82 -11.80
CA GLY A 148 -17.32 2.42 -11.44
C GLY A 148 -16.39 2.28 -10.24
N LEU A 149 -15.28 3.03 -10.22
CA LEU A 149 -14.35 3.01 -9.08
C LEU A 149 -14.99 3.62 -7.84
N ALA A 150 -15.78 4.68 -7.98
CA ALA A 150 -16.51 5.29 -6.86
C ALA A 150 -17.50 4.30 -6.22
N PHE A 151 -18.25 3.57 -7.05
CA PHE A 151 -19.16 2.52 -6.59
C PHE A 151 -18.40 1.38 -5.90
N TYR A 152 -17.30 0.94 -6.48
CA TYR A 152 -16.50 -0.15 -5.91
C TYR A 152 -15.87 0.25 -4.56
N GLN A 153 -15.32 1.47 -4.43
CA GLN A 153 -14.85 2.01 -3.16
C GLN A 153 -15.96 2.04 -2.09
N TRP A 154 -17.16 2.49 -2.46
CA TRP A 154 -18.31 2.50 -1.55
C TRP A 154 -18.72 1.09 -1.11
N MET A 155 -18.68 0.11 -2.02
CA MET A 155 -19.00 -1.27 -1.70
C MET A 155 -17.96 -1.89 -0.75
N MET A 156 -16.68 -1.54 -0.93
CA MET A 156 -15.56 -2.15 -0.20
C MET A 156 -15.20 -1.42 1.10
N GLU A 157 -15.69 -0.21 1.37
CA GLU A 157 -15.33 0.52 2.59
C GLU A 157 -15.89 -0.14 3.86
N LYS A 158 -15.07 -0.17 4.93
CA LYS A 158 -15.53 -0.52 6.29
C LYS A 158 -15.94 0.70 7.10
N ASP A 159 -15.38 1.86 6.77
CA ASP A 159 -15.64 3.12 7.46
C ASP A 159 -15.61 4.30 6.47
N ARG A 160 -16.80 4.70 6.03
CA ARG A 160 -16.96 5.78 5.06
C ARG A 160 -16.45 7.12 5.57
N ALA A 161 -16.78 7.47 6.82
CA ALA A 161 -16.42 8.76 7.38
C ALA A 161 -14.89 8.89 7.51
N ALA A 162 -14.23 7.83 7.99
CA ALA A 162 -12.78 7.79 8.05
C ALA A 162 -12.14 7.82 6.65
N ARG A 163 -12.68 7.07 5.67
CA ARG A 163 -12.16 7.08 4.29
C ARG A 163 -12.22 8.48 3.69
N LEU A 164 -13.39 9.13 3.71
CA LEU A 164 -13.56 10.46 3.15
C LEU A 164 -12.72 11.52 3.89
N GLY A 165 -12.60 11.42 5.22
CA GLY A 165 -11.71 12.28 6.01
C GLY A 165 -10.24 12.10 5.63
N ASN A 166 -9.79 10.87 5.42
CA ASN A 166 -8.42 10.59 4.97
C ASN A 166 -8.17 11.06 3.54
N GLN A 167 -9.15 10.94 2.63
CA GLN A 167 -9.03 11.51 1.29
C GLN A 167 -8.89 13.04 1.32
N ALA A 168 -9.64 13.73 2.20
CA ALA A 168 -9.49 15.18 2.36
C ALA A 168 -8.07 15.56 2.85
N ARG A 169 -7.55 14.85 3.86
CA ARG A 169 -6.18 15.07 4.37
C ARG A 169 -5.11 14.75 3.32
N LEU A 170 -5.32 13.73 2.50
CA LEU A 170 -4.42 13.39 1.40
C LEU A 170 -4.43 14.46 0.31
N ARG A 171 -5.59 15.05 -0.02
CA ARG A 171 -5.67 16.21 -0.94
C ARG A 171 -4.89 17.40 -0.41
N GLU A 172 -5.09 17.75 0.86
CA GLU A 172 -4.35 18.82 1.52
C GLU A 172 -2.83 18.54 1.49
N LEU A 173 -2.44 17.29 1.72
CA LEU A 173 -1.04 16.86 1.61
C LEU A 173 -0.52 17.09 0.18
N CYS A 174 -1.17 16.56 -0.84
CA CYS A 174 -0.76 16.70 -2.23
C CYS A 174 -0.60 18.18 -2.62
N ALA A 175 -1.58 19.02 -2.30
CA ALA A 175 -1.52 20.46 -2.55
C ALA A 175 -0.35 21.15 -1.81
N SER A 176 -0.06 20.73 -0.57
CA SER A 176 1.07 21.28 0.19
C SER A 176 2.43 20.84 -0.37
N VAL A 177 2.48 19.69 -1.03
CA VAL A 177 3.71 19.07 -1.53
C VAL A 177 4.12 19.63 -2.89
N ASP A 178 3.16 20.00 -3.74
CA ASP A 178 3.45 20.73 -4.98
C ASP A 178 4.23 22.02 -4.73
N SER A 179 4.09 22.61 -3.53
CA SER A 179 4.88 23.78 -3.11
C SER A 179 6.31 23.46 -2.62
N ARG A 180 6.63 22.20 -2.30
CA ARG A 180 7.91 21.76 -1.71
C ARG A 180 8.71 20.79 -2.59
N GLY A 181 8.07 20.10 -3.55
CA GLY A 181 8.71 19.32 -4.61
C GLY A 181 9.41 18.01 -4.20
N THR A 182 9.18 17.47 -3.00
CA THR A 182 9.97 16.33 -2.47
C THR A 182 9.15 15.12 -2.01
N LEU A 183 7.85 15.04 -2.29
CA LEU A 183 7.02 13.89 -1.90
C LEU A 183 6.10 13.47 -3.06
N ASP A 184 6.11 12.19 -3.41
CA ASP A 184 5.13 11.63 -4.34
C ASP A 184 4.06 10.85 -3.56
N VAL A 185 2.79 11.15 -3.80
CA VAL A 185 1.65 10.38 -3.30
C VAL A 185 1.01 9.63 -4.47
N PHE A 186 0.66 8.36 -4.28
CA PHE A 186 0.00 7.54 -5.30
C PHE A 186 -0.80 6.39 -4.66
N CYS A 187 -1.80 5.86 -5.36
CA CYS A 187 -2.63 4.72 -4.96
C CYS A 187 -2.26 3.41 -5.66
N SER A 188 -2.90 2.31 -5.25
CA SER A 188 -2.69 0.97 -5.83
C SER A 188 -3.45 0.72 -7.13
N ARG A 189 -4.46 1.54 -7.45
CA ARG A 189 -5.48 1.18 -8.46
C ARG A 189 -5.56 2.13 -9.66
N ASP A 190 -4.63 3.07 -9.76
CA ASP A 190 -4.57 4.01 -10.88
C ASP A 190 -3.39 3.70 -11.83
N PRO A 191 -3.66 3.33 -13.10
CA PRO A 191 -2.59 3.08 -14.06
C PRO A 191 -1.78 4.34 -14.38
N ILE A 192 -2.35 5.54 -14.36
CA ILE A 192 -1.62 6.79 -14.66
C ILE A 192 -0.59 7.08 -13.58
N GLU A 193 -0.96 6.91 -12.30
CA GLU A 193 0.01 7.08 -11.20
C GLU A 193 1.05 5.97 -11.20
N PHE A 194 0.64 4.73 -11.50
CA PHE A 194 1.59 3.64 -11.69
C PHE A 194 2.62 3.97 -12.78
N GLU A 195 2.20 4.40 -13.96
CA GLU A 195 3.11 4.70 -15.07
C GLU A 195 4.06 5.85 -14.73
N ARG A 196 3.56 6.89 -14.04
CA ARG A 196 4.35 8.02 -13.54
C ARG A 196 5.44 7.58 -12.56
N ILE A 197 5.10 6.73 -11.59
CA ILE A 197 6.03 6.28 -10.54
C ILE A 197 6.98 5.19 -11.03
N ALA A 198 6.48 4.23 -11.80
CA ALA A 198 7.26 3.09 -12.28
C ALA A 198 8.12 3.43 -13.51
N GLY A 199 7.87 4.57 -14.17
CA GLY A 199 8.58 4.99 -15.38
C GLY A 199 8.36 4.04 -16.58
N ARG A 200 7.28 3.26 -16.56
CA ARG A 200 6.95 2.26 -17.59
C ARG A 200 5.45 2.14 -17.77
N SER A 201 5.00 1.82 -18.99
CA SER A 201 3.57 1.65 -19.26
C SER A 201 2.98 0.44 -18.51
N ALA A 202 1.74 0.59 -18.05
CA ALA A 202 0.91 -0.49 -17.52
C ALA A 202 0.50 -1.48 -18.63
N GLY A 203 0.47 -1.01 -19.88
CA GLY A 203 0.10 -1.80 -21.06
C GLY A 203 1.24 -2.63 -21.67
N ILE A 204 2.44 -2.65 -21.06
CA ILE A 204 3.56 -3.43 -21.61
C ILE A 204 3.18 -4.92 -21.65
N PRO A 205 3.21 -5.56 -22.84
CA PRO A 205 2.95 -6.98 -23.01
C PRO A 205 3.89 -7.87 -22.18
N ALA A 206 3.40 -9.03 -21.75
CA ALA A 206 4.14 -9.91 -20.83
C ALA A 206 5.48 -10.41 -21.39
N ASP A 207 5.55 -10.64 -22.71
CA ASP A 207 6.73 -11.03 -23.48
C ASP A 207 7.77 -9.91 -23.54
N ALA A 208 7.34 -8.66 -23.72
CA ALA A 208 8.22 -7.49 -23.73
C ALA A 208 8.88 -7.23 -22.36
N LEU A 209 8.31 -7.76 -21.28
CA LEU A 209 8.92 -7.68 -19.96
C LEU A 209 10.05 -8.72 -19.77
N VAL A 210 10.25 -9.68 -20.67
CA VAL A 210 11.34 -10.69 -20.60
C VAL A 210 12.61 -10.11 -21.25
N GLN A 211 13.34 -9.25 -20.55
CA GLN A 211 14.70 -8.87 -20.95
C GLN A 211 15.71 -9.53 -20.00
N PRO A 212 16.87 -10.03 -20.48
CA PRO A 212 17.79 -10.82 -19.67
C PRO A 212 18.46 -9.97 -18.60
N VAL A 213 18.80 -10.62 -17.48
CA VAL A 213 19.66 -10.10 -16.41
C VAL A 213 20.88 -9.43 -17.04
N ARG A 214 20.99 -8.09 -16.92
CA ARG A 214 22.24 -7.41 -17.23
C ARG A 214 23.23 -7.81 -16.13
N SER A 215 24.22 -8.61 -16.48
CA SER A 215 25.39 -8.85 -15.63
C SER A 215 26.08 -7.51 -15.40
N TRP A 216 26.05 -7.01 -14.17
CA TRP A 216 26.98 -5.97 -13.74
C TRP A 216 28.34 -6.64 -13.54
N ALA A 217 29.29 -6.33 -14.42
CA ALA A 217 30.70 -6.69 -14.26
C ALA A 217 31.40 -5.69 -13.33
#